data_AF-A0A182AK91-F1
#
_entry.id   AF-A0A182AK91-F1
#
_cell.length_a   1.000
_cell.length_b   1.000
_cell.length_c   1.000
_cell.angle_alpha   90.00
_cell.angle_beta   90.00
_cell.angle_gamma   90.00
#
_symmetry.space_group_name_H-M   'P 1'
#
loop_
_entity.id
_entity.type
_entity.pdbx_description
1 polymer ?
#
loop_
_entity_poly.entity_id
_entity_poly.type
_entity_poly.pdbx_seq_one_letter_code
_entity_poly.pdbx_strand_id
1 'polypeptide(L)'
;MREIVFRVLHEQPGRLEAQADDPALTITAPSREELHHEAREALIQHFGPAHAAWRVRIRSAPVLQASSHRLPRAGRAIGCS
;
A
#
# COMPACT_ATOMS: atom_id res chain seq x y z
N MET A 1 -7.40 16.01 17.39
CA MET A 1 -7.36 15.23 16.13
C MET A 1 -6.50 14.00 16.39
N ARG A 2 -7.02 12.81 16.12
CA ARG A 2 -6.32 11.53 16.31
C ARG A 2 -5.74 11.06 14.97
N GLU A 3 -4.63 10.35 15.00
CA GLU A 3 -3.99 9.81 13.80
C GLU A 3 -3.84 8.30 13.96
N ILE A 4 -4.20 7.55 12.91
CA ILE A 4 -4.01 6.11 12.85
C ILE A 4 -2.93 5.85 11.81
N VAL A 5 -1.87 5.20 12.27
CA VAL A 5 -0.73 4.85 11.42
C VAL A 5 -0.86 3.38 11.05
N PHE A 6 -1.19 3.13 9.79
CA PHE A 6 -1.14 1.80 9.18
C PHE A 6 0.29 1.53 8.74
N ARG A 7 0.87 0.45 9.26
CA ARG A 7 2.19 -0.05 8.87
C ARG A 7 2.01 -1.17 7.87
N VAL A 8 2.59 -1.03 6.68
CA VAL A 8 2.56 -2.09 5.67
C VAL A 8 3.44 -3.24 6.16
N LEU A 9 2.84 -4.40 6.41
CA LEU A 9 3.52 -5.63 6.83
C LEU A 9 4.02 -6.41 5.61
N HIS A 10 3.21 -6.46 4.54
CA HIS A 10 3.55 -7.13 3.30
C HIS A 10 3.27 -6.22 2.10
N GLU A 11 4.27 -6.03 1.24
CA GLU A 11 4.12 -5.32 -0.03
C GLU A 11 4.48 -6.28 -1.17
N GLN A 12 3.46 -6.75 -1.88
CA GLN A 12 3.57 -7.59 -3.07
C GLN A 12 2.92 -6.87 -4.26
N PRO A 13 3.40 -7.12 -5.49
CA PRO A 13 2.77 -6.55 -6.68
C PRO A 13 1.31 -7.03 -6.79
N GLY A 14 0.36 -6.09 -6.62
CA GLY A 14 -1.08 -6.38 -6.59
C GLY A 14 -1.64 -6.81 -5.24
N ARG A 15 -0.84 -6.77 -4.16
CA ARG A 15 -1.32 -7.02 -2.78
C ARG A 15 -0.46 -6.34 -1.73
N LEU A 16 -1.04 -5.34 -1.07
CA LEU A 16 -0.52 -4.64 0.09
C LEU A 16 -1.31 -5.07 1.31
N GLU A 17 -0.62 -5.44 2.37
CA GLU A 17 -1.21 -5.75 3.67
C GLU A 17 -0.68 -4.76 4.69
N ALA A 18 -1.58 -4.09 5.39
CA ALA A 18 -1.23 -3.11 6.41
C ALA A 18 -2.00 -3.33 7.70
N GLN A 19 -1.32 -3.08 8.81
CA GLN A 19 -1.86 -3.20 10.15
C GLN A 19 -1.68 -1.88 10.91
N ALA A 20 -2.75 -1.45 11.56
CA ALA A 20 -2.73 -0.38 12.55
C ALA A 20 -2.56 -0.98 13.96
N ASP A 21 -1.90 -0.23 14.84
CA ASP A 21 -1.61 -0.64 16.23
C ASP A 21 -2.77 -0.24 17.16
N ASP A 22 -3.29 0.98 16.97
CA ASP A 22 -4.45 1.50 17.71
C ASP A 22 -5.34 2.29 16.73
N PRO A 23 -6.55 1.78 16.41
CA PRO A 23 -7.06 0.43 16.72
C PRO A 23 -6.29 -0.67 15.98
N ALA A 24 -6.30 -1.89 16.54
CA ALA A 24 -5.77 -3.09 15.89
C ALA A 24 -6.64 -3.50 14.69
N LEU A 25 -6.42 -2.84 13.54
CA LEU A 25 -7.11 -3.11 12.28
C LEU A 25 -6.11 -3.58 11.23
N THR A 26 -6.41 -4.72 10.62
CA THR A 26 -5.64 -5.27 9.50
C THR A 26 -6.47 -5.13 8.23
N ILE A 27 -5.87 -4.57 7.18
CA ILE A 27 -6.50 -4.36 5.88
C ILE A 27 -5.59 -4.85 4.76
N THR A 28 -6.20 -5.34 3.68
CA THR A 28 -5.48 -5.87 2.51
C THR A 28 -6.03 -5.25 1.24
N ALA A 29 -5.19 -4.62 0.43
CA ALA A 29 -5.62 -3.96 -0.79
C ALA A 29 -4.56 -4.08 -1.89
N PRO A 30 -4.94 -4.10 -3.16
CA PRO A 30 -3.97 -4.22 -4.26
C PRO A 30 -3.16 -2.93 -4.49
N SER A 31 -3.63 -1.78 -4.00
CA SER A 31 -3.03 -0.46 -4.18
C SER A 31 -3.17 0.42 -2.95
N ARG A 32 -2.33 1.47 -2.82
CA ARG A 32 -2.40 2.44 -1.71
C ARG A 32 -3.73 3.18 -1.65
N GLU A 33 -4.32 3.50 -2.80
CA GLU A 33 -5.64 4.13 -2.89
C GLU A 33 -6.74 3.23 -2.31
N GLU A 34 -6.79 1.96 -2.71
CA GLU A 34 -7.71 0.99 -2.14
C GLU A 34 -7.43 0.73 -0.66
N LEU A 35 -6.17 0.75 -0.23
CA LEU A 35 -5.81 0.61 1.18
C LEU A 35 -6.33 1.79 2.00
N HIS A 36 -6.31 3.01 1.46
CA HIS A 36 -6.94 4.18 2.08
C HIS A 36 -8.48 4.06 2.12
N HIS A 37 -9.08 3.51 1.08
CA HIS A 37 -10.53 3.26 1.01
C HIS A 37 -10.96 2.26 2.09
N GLU A 38 -10.33 1.08 2.10
CA GLU A 38 -10.54 0.01 3.09
C GLU A 38 -10.31 0.51 4.53
N ALA A 39 -9.22 1.25 4.78
CA ALA A 39 -8.96 1.84 6.08
C ALA A 39 -10.12 2.74 6.53
N ARG A 40 -10.63 3.58 5.62
CA ARG A 40 -11.74 4.48 5.92
C ARG A 40 -13.03 3.72 6.19
N GLU A 41 -13.36 2.73 5.38
CA GLU A 41 -14.54 1.89 5.56
C GLU A 41 -14.48 1.10 6.89
N ALA A 42 -13.32 0.52 7.22
CA ALA A 42 -13.09 -0.14 8.50
C ALA A 42 -13.28 0.82 9.68
N LEU A 43 -12.80 2.06 9.57
CA LEU A 43 -12.99 3.08 10.60
C LEU A 43 -14.44 3.55 10.73
N ILE A 44 -15.16 3.66 9.61
CA ILE A 44 -16.60 3.98 9.64
C ILE A 44 -17.37 2.84 10.30
N GLN A 45 -17.06 1.58 10.00
CA GLN A 45 -17.71 0.44 10.66
C GLN A 45 -17.37 0.36 12.15
N HIS A 46 -16.13 0.68 12.54
CA HIS A 46 -15.69 0.53 13.93
C HIS A 46 -16.05 1.72 14.83
N PHE A 47 -15.90 2.96 14.34
CA PHE A 47 -16.14 4.20 15.11
C PHE A 47 -17.40 4.97 14.68
N GLY A 48 -18.01 4.62 13.55
CA GLY A 48 -19.20 5.32 13.03
C GLY A 48 -18.95 6.81 12.77
N PRO A 49 -19.79 7.72 13.31
CA PRO A 49 -19.66 9.16 13.08
C PRO A 49 -18.38 9.77 13.66
N ALA A 50 -17.71 9.08 14.59
CA ALA A 50 -16.45 9.55 15.16
C ALA A 50 -15.24 9.37 14.22
N HIS A 51 -15.39 8.70 13.07
CA HIS A 51 -14.30 8.50 12.09
C HIS A 51 -13.68 9.82 11.59
N ALA A 52 -14.45 10.93 11.57
CA ALA A 52 -13.99 12.24 11.11
C ALA A 52 -12.89 12.86 11.99
N ALA A 53 -12.71 12.36 13.22
CA ALA A 53 -11.64 12.79 14.11
C ALA A 53 -10.29 12.12 13.81
N TRP A 54 -10.26 11.15 12.90
CA TRP A 54 -9.11 10.29 12.62
C TRP A 54 -8.47 10.58 11.27
N ARG A 55 -7.14 10.74 11.25
CA ARG A 55 -6.33 10.86 10.02
C ARG A 55 -5.63 9.54 9.72
N VAL A 56 -5.80 9.02 8.52
CA VAL A 56 -5.15 7.77 8.06
C VAL A 56 -3.76 8.12 7.50
N ARG A 57 -2.70 7.57 8.09
CA ARG A 57 -1.35 7.60 7.51
C ARG A 57 -0.87 6.19 7.23
N ILE A 58 -0.52 5.94 5.98
CA ILE A 58 0.11 4.68 5.59
C ILE A 58 1.62 4.90 5.55
N ARG A 59 2.36 4.11 6.33
CA ARG A 59 3.81 4.04 6.21
C ARG A 59 4.18 2.76 5.47
N SER A 60 4.61 2.94 4.22
CA SER A 60 5.37 1.93 3.48
C SER A 60 6.73 1.81 4.14
N ALA A 61 7.12 0.61 4.55
CA ALA A 61 8.55 0.34 4.64
C ALA A 61 9.13 0.51 3.23
N PRO A 62 10.34 1.08 3.07
CA PRO A 62 11.00 1.10 1.77
C PRO A 62 11.37 -0.34 1.43
N VAL A 63 10.42 -1.12 0.90
CA VAL A 63 10.80 -2.30 0.16
C VAL A 63 11.55 -1.78 -1.04
N LEU A 64 12.80 -2.20 -1.12
CA LEU A 64 13.69 -1.96 -2.23
C LEU A 64 12.88 -2.12 -3.51
N GLN A 65 12.55 -0.99 -4.12
CA GLN A 65 11.75 -0.89 -5.31
C GLN A 65 12.48 -1.73 -6.36
N ALA A 66 12.03 -2.97 -6.52
CA ALA A 66 12.60 -3.92 -7.44
C ALA A 66 12.39 -3.32 -8.82
N SER A 67 13.44 -2.66 -9.28
CA SER A 67 13.59 -2.10 -10.61
C SER A 67 13.59 -3.27 -11.59
N SER A 68 12.42 -3.78 -11.93
CA SER A 68 12.31 -4.91 -12.86
C SER A 68 11.11 -4.76 -13.78
N HIS A 69 11.00 -3.59 -14.41
CA HIS A 69 10.36 -3.51 -15.71
C HIS A 69 11.09 -2.52 -16.61
N ARG A 70 12.31 -2.89 -17.00
CA ARG A 70 12.92 -2.39 -18.23
C ARG A 70 13.36 -3.57 -19.11
N LEU A 71 12.40 -4.15 -19.81
CA LEU A 71 12.62 -4.81 -21.09
C LEU A 71 11.47 -4.36 -22.01
N PRO A 72 11.64 -4.29 -23.34
CA PRO A 72 12.74 -4.83 -24.14
C PRO A 72 13.36 -3.78 -25.08
N ARG A 73 14.63 -3.95 -25.45
CA ARG A 73 15.06 -3.43 -26.76
C ARG A 73 15.90 -4.46 -27.47
N ALA A 74 15.21 -5.16 -28.38
CA ALA A 74 15.81 -5.95 -29.42
C ALA A 74 16.96 -5.17 -30.08
N GLY A 75 18.18 -5.65 -29.89
CA GLY A 75 19.35 -5.27 -30.65
C GLY A 75 19.73 -6.43 -31.56
N ARG A 76 18.91 -6.68 -32.58
CA ARG A 76 19.25 -7.59 -33.68
C ARG A 76 19.99 -6.78 -34.75
N ALA A 77 21.30 -6.96 -34.89
CA ALA A 77 22.06 -6.78 -36.13
C ALA A 77 23.47 -7.40 -35.98
N ILE A 78 23.73 -8.62 -36.45
CA ILE A 78 24.56 -8.97 -37.64
C ILE A 78 25.74 -8.04 -37.95
N GLY A 79 26.95 -8.62 -38.02
CA GLY A 79 28.15 -7.98 -38.56
C GLY A 79 29.36 -8.91 -38.54
N CYS A 80 29.56 -9.64 -39.64
CA CYS A 80 30.78 -10.38 -39.95
C CYS A 80 31.96 -9.43 -40.15
N SER A 81 33.16 -9.81 -39.73
CA SER A 81 34.45 -9.56 -40.41
C SER A 81 35.50 -10.50 -39.84
#